data_AF-A0A832X8P3-F1
#
_entry.id   AF-A0A832X8P3-F1
#
_cell.length_a   1.000
_cell.length_b   1.000
_cell.length_c   1.000
_cell.angle_alpha   90.00
_cell.angle_beta   90.00
_cell.angle_gamma   90.00
#
_symmetry.space_group_name_H-M   'P 1'
#
loop_
_entity.id
_entity.type
_entity.pdbx_description
1 polymer ?
#
loop_
_entity_poly.entity_id
_entity_poly.type
_entity_poly.pdbx_seq_one_letter_code
_entity_poly.pdbx_strand_id
1 'polypeptide(L)'
;MAKTDENLKSAFAGESQANRRYLAFAKKAEEEGFTQASKLFKAAAEAETIHALNHVRISGEVKSTMDNLNAAVSGETHEFKKMYPEFISVAK
;
A
#
# COMPACT_ATOMS: atom_id res chain seq x y z
N MET A 1 21.76 10.00 -4.81
CA MET A 1 21.00 8.78 -5.14
C MET A 1 20.33 8.18 -3.91
N ALA A 2 21.06 7.83 -2.84
CA ALA A 2 20.47 7.28 -1.60
C ALA A 2 19.24 8.04 -1.06
N LYS A 3 19.31 9.37 -0.97
CA LYS A 3 18.18 10.21 -0.53
C LYS A 3 16.97 10.11 -1.47
N THR A 4 17.19 9.95 -2.77
CA THR A 4 16.11 9.79 -3.76
C THR A 4 15.42 8.44 -3.59
N ASP A 5 16.18 7.37 -3.33
CA ASP A 5 15.63 6.04 -3.13
C ASP A 5 14.79 5.96 -1.84
N GLU A 6 15.25 6.61 -0.78
CA GLU A 6 14.48 6.77 0.48
C GLU A 6 13.20 7.58 0.26
N ASN A 7 13.27 8.66 -0.53
CA ASN A 7 12.11 9.48 -0.88
C ASN A 7 11.08 8.66 -1.69
N LEU A 8 11.52 7.84 -2.64
CA LEU A 8 10.64 6.99 -3.44
C LEU A 8 9.94 5.94 -2.58
N LYS A 9 10.65 5.30 -1.65
CA LYS A 9 10.05 4.35 -0.69
C LYS A 9 9.03 5.03 0.22
N SER A 10 9.37 6.22 0.72
CA SER A 10 8.47 7.01 1.57
C SER A 10 7.21 7.43 0.81
N ALA A 11 7.35 7.86 -0.46
CA ALA A 11 6.23 8.19 -1.33
C ALA A 11 5.37 6.95 -1.60
N PHE A 12 5.98 5.83 -2.00
CA PHE A 12 5.24 4.57 -2.22
C PHE A 12 4.43 4.14 -0.98
N ALA A 13 5.01 4.23 0.21
CA ALA A 13 4.32 3.93 1.46
C ALA A 13 3.16 4.91 1.72
N GLY A 14 3.39 6.22 1.50
CA GLY A 14 2.37 7.26 1.65
C GLY A 14 1.17 7.05 0.73
N GLU A 15 1.42 6.86 -0.56
CA GLU A 15 0.39 6.65 -1.59
C GLU A 15 -0.38 5.35 -1.36
N SER A 16 0.32 4.27 -0.97
CA SER A 16 -0.32 2.98 -0.64
C SER A 16 -1.26 3.11 0.54
N GLN A 17 -0.88 3.87 1.58
CA GLN A 17 -1.74 4.12 2.73
C GLN A 17 -2.91 5.05 2.39
N ALA A 18 -2.69 6.08 1.55
CA ALA A 18 -3.73 6.99 1.09
C ALA A 18 -4.82 6.24 0.30
N ASN A 19 -4.43 5.39 -0.65
CA ASN A 19 -5.34 4.49 -1.37
C ASN A 19 -6.23 3.70 -0.41
N ARG A 20 -5.65 2.99 0.57
CA ARG A 20 -6.41 2.14 1.50
C ARG A 20 -7.35 2.95 2.38
N ARG A 21 -6.94 4.14 2.83
CA ARG A 21 -7.81 5.06 3.57
C ARG A 21 -8.96 5.57 2.71
N TYR A 22 -8.72 5.98 1.47
CA TYR A 22 -9.77 6.49 0.59
C TYR A 22 -10.80 5.42 0.24
N LEU A 23 -10.39 4.16 0.05
CA LEU A 23 -11.35 3.05 -0.10
C LEU A 23 -12.22 2.85 1.16
N ALA A 24 -11.63 2.97 2.36
CA ALA A 24 -12.38 2.90 3.60
C ALA A 24 -13.36 4.09 3.75
N PHE A 25 -12.93 5.30 3.40
CA PHE A 25 -13.77 6.50 3.42
C PHE A 25 -14.90 6.41 2.39
N ALA A 26 -14.63 5.85 1.21
CA ALA A 26 -15.65 5.62 0.20
C ALA A 26 -16.76 4.69 0.70
N LYS A 27 -16.39 3.62 1.41
CA LYS A 27 -17.34 2.70 2.04
C LYS A 27 -18.18 3.42 3.09
N LYS A 28 -17.54 4.21 3.96
CA LYS A 28 -18.24 4.99 4.98
C LYS A 28 -19.22 6.00 4.38
N ALA A 29 -18.82 6.71 3.32
CA ALA A 29 -19.68 7.64 2.60
C ALA A 29 -20.88 6.94 1.93
N GLU A 30 -20.70 5.70 1.46
CA GLU A 30 -21.79 4.88 0.90
C GLU A 30 -22.79 4.46 2.00
N GLU A 31 -22.31 4.02 3.16
CA GLU A 31 -23.13 3.68 4.33
C GLU A 31 -23.97 4.87 4.82
N GLU A 32 -23.46 6.10 4.67
CA GLU A 32 -24.14 7.34 5.06
C GLU A 32 -25.03 7.94 3.96
N GLY A 33 -25.11 7.29 2.79
CA GLY A 33 -25.92 7.76 1.66
C GLY A 33 -25.28 8.86 0.80
N PHE A 34 -24.03 9.24 1.07
CA PHE A 34 -23.27 10.23 0.29
C PHE A 34 -22.61 9.60 -0.95
N THR A 35 -23.44 9.17 -1.90
CA THR A 35 -22.99 8.44 -3.10
C THR A 35 -21.97 9.19 -3.95
N GLN A 36 -22.06 10.52 -4.06
CA GLN A 36 -21.11 11.33 -4.82
C GLN A 36 -19.75 11.44 -4.12
N ALA A 37 -19.72 11.56 -2.78
CA ALA A 37 -18.48 11.53 -2.01
C ALA A 37 -17.82 10.13 -2.09
N SER A 38 -18.60 9.06 -2.03
CA SER A 38 -18.11 7.69 -2.23
C SER A 38 -17.42 7.53 -3.60
N LYS A 39 -18.04 8.02 -4.68
CA LYS A 39 -17.44 8.00 -6.02
C LYS A 39 -16.15 8.81 -6.09
N LEU A 40 -16.13 10.00 -5.48
CA LEU A 40 -14.93 10.83 -5.43
C LEU A 40 -13.78 10.12 -4.72
N PHE A 41 -14.02 9.51 -3.55
CA PHE A 41 -13.00 8.75 -2.84
C PHE A 41 -12.52 7.52 -3.62
N LYS A 42 -13.42 6.79 -4.30
CA LYS A 42 -13.04 5.68 -5.19
C LYS A 42 -12.13 6.18 -6.32
N ALA A 43 -12.48 7.30 -6.97
CA ALA A 43 -11.65 7.89 -8.02
C ALA A 43 -10.28 8.36 -7.50
N ALA A 44 -10.24 8.99 -6.32
CA ALA A 44 -8.99 9.39 -5.69
C ALA A 44 -8.12 8.17 -5.34
N ALA A 45 -8.71 7.09 -4.81
CA ALA A 45 -7.98 5.85 -4.54
C ALA A 45 -7.32 5.28 -5.81
N GLU A 46 -8.03 5.28 -6.95
CA GLU A 46 -7.44 4.88 -8.24
C GLU A 46 -6.28 5.78 -8.67
N ALA A 47 -6.36 7.09 -8.41
CA ALA A 47 -5.25 8.01 -8.67
C ALA A 47 -4.02 7.66 -7.79
N GLU A 48 -4.21 7.40 -6.50
CA GLU A 48 -3.08 7.02 -5.62
C GLU A 48 -2.50 5.65 -5.99
N THR A 49 -3.30 4.74 -6.55
CA THR A 49 -2.76 3.50 -7.15
C THR A 49 -1.78 3.83 -8.28
N ILE A 50 -2.12 4.77 -9.17
CA ILE A 50 -1.23 5.18 -10.26
C ILE A 50 0.05 5.81 -9.71
N HIS A 51 -0.04 6.68 -8.70
CA HIS A 51 1.13 7.29 -8.06
C HIS A 51 2.03 6.23 -7.42
N ALA A 52 1.47 5.33 -6.59
CA ALA A 52 2.21 4.27 -5.93
C ALA A 52 2.91 3.34 -6.94
N LEU A 53 2.19 2.91 -7.99
CA LEU A 53 2.74 2.04 -9.03
C LEU A 53 3.88 2.71 -9.82
N ASN A 54 3.80 4.03 -10.03
CA ASN A 54 4.91 4.77 -10.66
C ASN A 54 6.15 4.80 -9.77
N HIS A 55 5.99 5.05 -8.46
CA HIS A 55 7.13 5.07 -7.54
C HIS A 55 7.82 3.71 -7.42
N VAL A 56 7.08 2.62 -7.22
CA VAL A 56 7.65 1.26 -7.10
C VAL A 56 8.29 0.76 -8.40
N ARG A 57 7.78 1.22 -9.56
CA ARG A 57 8.41 0.94 -10.85
C ARG A 57 9.75 1.67 -10.99
N ILE A 58 9.80 2.95 -10.63
CA ILE A 58 11.01 3.78 -10.74
C ILE A 58 12.08 3.35 -9.71
N SER A 59 11.67 2.85 -8.54
CA SER A 59 12.61 2.31 -7.54
C SER A 59 13.28 1.00 -7.95
N GLY A 60 12.84 0.37 -9.06
CA GLY A 60 13.41 -0.89 -9.56
C GLY A 60 13.00 -2.13 -8.77
N GLU A 61 11.96 -2.02 -7.94
CA GLU A 61 11.46 -3.14 -7.12
C GLU A 61 10.61 -4.12 -7.93
N VAL A 62 10.02 -3.67 -9.05
CA VAL A 62 9.27 -4.53 -9.98
C VAL A 62 10.24 -5.23 -10.94
N LYS A 63 10.40 -6.54 -10.79
CA LYS A 63 11.34 -7.39 -11.55
C LYS A 63 10.60 -8.46 -12.36
N SER A 64 11.28 -9.55 -12.72
CA SER A 64 10.65 -10.70 -13.35
C SER A 64 9.56 -11.30 -12.45
N THR A 65 8.59 -12.00 -13.03
CA THR A 65 7.52 -12.65 -12.26
C THR A 65 8.09 -13.62 -11.20
N MET A 66 9.15 -14.36 -11.53
CA MET A 66 9.79 -15.27 -10.58
C MET A 66 10.42 -14.50 -9.40
N ASP A 67 11.11 -13.40 -9.66
CA ASP A 67 11.71 -12.57 -8.61
C ASP A 67 10.63 -11.93 -7.73
N ASN A 68 9.54 -11.45 -8.33
CA ASN A 68 8.42 -10.85 -7.60
C ASN A 68 7.71 -11.87 -6.71
N LEU A 69 7.54 -13.12 -7.18
CA LEU A 69 7.00 -14.23 -6.37
C LEU A 69 7.92 -14.54 -5.18
N ASN A 70 9.23 -14.60 -5.39
CA ASN A 70 10.19 -14.83 -4.31
C ASN A 70 10.18 -13.69 -3.28
N ALA A 71 10.07 -12.44 -3.73
CA ALA A 71 9.92 -11.29 -2.85
C ALA A 71 8.64 -11.38 -2.01
N ALA A 72 7.50 -11.73 -2.62
CA ALA A 72 6.23 -11.92 -1.93
C ALA A 72 6.31 -13.04 -0.88
N VAL A 73 6.81 -14.23 -1.25
CA VAL A 73 6.98 -15.36 -0.31
C VAL A 73 7.88 -14.99 0.87
N SER A 74 8.95 -14.24 0.61
CA SER A 74 9.87 -13.79 1.66
C SER A 74 9.19 -12.81 2.62
N GLY A 75 8.41 -11.86 2.08
CA GLY A 75 7.62 -10.91 2.86
C GLY A 75 6.60 -11.61 3.76
N GLU A 76 5.72 -12.43 3.16
CA GLU A 76 4.70 -13.20 3.88
C GLU A 76 5.31 -14.11 4.96
N THR A 77 6.44 -14.76 4.65
CA THR A 77 7.15 -15.61 5.62
C THR A 77 7.68 -14.80 6.81
N HIS A 78 8.19 -13.59 6.56
CA HIS A 78 8.64 -12.69 7.62
C HIS A 78 7.47 -12.23 8.50
N GLU A 79 6.37 -11.83 7.88
CA GLU A 79 5.16 -11.41 8.58
C GLU A 79 4.63 -12.51 9.50
N PHE A 80 4.48 -13.72 8.95
CA PHE A 80 3.95 -14.88 9.68
C PHE A 80 4.88 -15.38 10.79
N LYS A 81 6.19 -15.51 10.51
CA LYS A 81 7.14 -16.14 11.46
C LYS A 81 7.69 -15.18 12.50
N LYS A 82 7.70 -13.86 12.24
CA LYS A 82 8.36 -12.87 13.10
C LYS A 82 7.43 -11.72 13.48
N MET A 83 7.01 -10.93 12.50
CA MET A 83 6.32 -9.66 12.76
C MET A 83 5.03 -9.84 13.56
N TYR A 84 4.10 -10.69 13.10
CA TYR A 84 2.83 -10.90 13.80
C TYR A 84 2.99 -11.59 15.16
N PRO A 85 3.80 -12.66 15.32
CA PRO A 85 4.10 -13.22 16.63
C PRO A 85 4.64 -12.19 17.64
N GLU A 86 5.55 -11.32 17.21
CA GLU A 86 6.11 -10.25 18.05
C GLU A 86 5.04 -9.22 18.42
N PHE A 87 4.25 -8.76 17.46
CA PHE A 87 3.15 -7.81 17.71
C PHE A 87 2.12 -8.38 18.69
N ILE A 88 1.75 -9.65 18.54
CA ILE A 88 0.84 -10.35 19.46
C ILE A 88 1.44 -10.45 20.86
N SER A 89 2.76 -10.69 20.97
CA SER A 89 3.43 -10.74 22.28
C SER A 89 3.43 -9.39 23.00
N VAL A 90 3.53 -8.28 22.27
CA VAL A 90 3.52 -6.92 22.84
C VAL A 90 2.10 -6.47 23.20
N ALA A 91 1.09 -6.93 22.47
CA ALA A 91 -0.31 -6.57 22.72
C ALA A 91 -0.96 -7.30 23.92
N LYS A 92 -0.28 -8.29 24.49
CA LYS A 92 -0.70 -9.03 25.70
C LYS A 92 -0.28 -8.28 26.96
#